data_AF-A0A1B9BHC5-F1
#
_entry.id   AF-A0A1B9BHC5-F1
#
_cell.length_a   1.000
_cell.length_b   1.000
_cell.length_c   1.000
_cell.angle_alpha   90.00
_cell.angle_beta   90.00
_cell.angle_gamma   90.00
#
_symmetry.space_group_name_H-M   'P 1'
#
loop_
_entity.id
_entity.type
_entity.pdbx_description
1 polymer ?
#
loop_
_entity_poly.entity_id
_entity_poly.type
_entity_poly.pdbx_seq_one_letter_code
_entity_poly.pdbx_strand_id
1 'polypeptide(L)'
;MEKNFHTARGYENINLTRKLLTPSMEDYLEMIYRCSMEEKVVRLNKIAQMLNVRDSSASRMMKKFGELSLIKYERYGVIILTEEGINIGKYLLERHNIVKKFLEYLECKQDILEETELIEHIISSETINNIDMLNMFFAENIDVLERYRNFKKRNKE
;
A
#
# COMPACT_ATOMS: atom_id res chain seq x y z
N MET A 1 17.57 1.14 28.66
CA MET A 1 18.20 0.51 27.48
C MET A 1 18.54 1.62 26.51
N GLU A 2 19.81 1.85 26.24
CA GLU A 2 20.23 2.77 25.18
C GLU A 2 19.63 2.28 23.86
N LYS A 3 18.78 3.11 23.23
CA LYS A 3 18.30 2.82 21.89
C LYS A 3 19.47 3.09 20.94
N ASN A 4 20.02 2.03 20.35
CA ASN A 4 20.93 2.19 19.23
C ASN A 4 20.14 2.78 18.06
N PHE A 5 20.43 4.03 17.73
CA PHE A 5 19.85 4.68 16.56
C PHE A 5 20.45 4.07 15.30
N HIS A 6 19.60 3.78 14.32
CA HIS A 6 20.00 3.33 13.00
C HIS A 6 19.64 4.39 11.95
N THR A 7 20.30 4.34 10.79
CA THR A 7 19.82 5.12 9.62
C THR A 7 18.46 4.59 9.16
N ALA A 8 17.71 5.37 8.38
CA ALA A 8 16.43 4.93 7.80
C ALA A 8 16.57 3.56 7.09
N ARG A 9 17.59 3.42 6.24
CA ARG A 9 17.96 2.16 5.59
C ARG A 9 18.32 1.04 6.56
N GLY A 10 18.92 1.37 7.71
CA GLY A 10 19.18 0.42 8.79
C GLY A 10 17.89 -0.14 9.38
N TYR A 11 16.91 0.71 9.67
CA TYR A 11 15.58 0.27 10.12
C TYR A 11 14.83 -0.52 9.04
N GLU A 12 14.89 -0.09 7.78
CA GLU A 12 14.29 -0.82 6.65
C GLU A 12 14.85 -2.24 6.53
N ASN A 13 16.17 -2.43 6.59
CA ASN A 13 16.78 -3.76 6.51
C ASN A 13 16.33 -4.69 7.65
N ILE A 14 16.21 -4.15 8.87
CA ILE A 14 15.72 -4.90 10.03
C ILE A 14 14.25 -5.33 9.81
N ASN A 15 13.43 -4.43 9.28
CA ASN A 15 12.02 -4.70 8.97
C ASN A 15 11.87 -5.70 7.82
N LEU A 16 12.65 -5.55 6.74
CA LEU A 16 12.64 -6.47 5.58
C LEU A 16 13.00 -7.89 5.99
N THR A 17 13.95 -8.07 6.92
CA THR A 17 14.32 -9.40 7.44
C THR A 17 13.14 -10.08 8.15
N ARG A 18 12.17 -9.31 8.66
CA ARG A 18 10.99 -9.79 9.39
C ARG A 18 9.74 -9.91 8.53
N LYS A 19 9.71 -9.29 7.34
CA LYS A 19 8.57 -9.33 6.42
C LYS A 19 8.67 -10.51 5.45
N LEU A 20 7.55 -11.18 5.22
CA LEU A 20 7.45 -12.22 4.18
C LEU A 20 7.46 -11.64 2.76
N LEU A 21 6.87 -10.45 2.59
CA LEU A 21 6.78 -9.74 1.32
C LEU A 21 7.66 -8.48 1.36
N THR A 22 8.45 -8.26 0.31
CA THR A 22 9.15 -6.99 0.12
C THR A 22 8.15 -5.90 -0.33
N PRO A 23 8.47 -4.59 -0.20
CA PRO A 23 7.61 -3.52 -0.71
C PRO A 23 7.19 -3.74 -2.16
N SER A 24 8.14 -4.04 -3.05
CA SER A 24 7.81 -4.38 -4.45
C SER A 24 6.89 -5.59 -4.59
N MET A 25 6.94 -6.59 -3.71
CA MET A 25 5.96 -7.69 -3.73
C MET A 25 4.57 -7.22 -3.24
N GLU A 26 4.51 -6.32 -2.27
CA GLU A 26 3.25 -5.70 -1.84
C GLU A 26 2.60 -4.96 -3.02
N ASP A 27 3.33 -4.09 -3.73
CA ASP A 27 2.81 -3.30 -4.88
C ASP A 27 2.16 -4.17 -5.96
N TYR A 28 2.85 -5.27 -6.32
CA TYR A 28 2.33 -6.19 -7.34
C TYR A 28 1.07 -6.89 -6.87
N LEU A 29 1.04 -7.37 -5.63
CA LEU A 29 -0.11 -8.13 -5.13
C LEU A 29 -1.34 -7.23 -4.96
N GLU A 30 -1.12 -6.01 -4.46
CA GLU A 30 -2.15 -4.98 -4.40
C GLU A 30 -2.69 -4.65 -5.79
N MET A 31 -1.81 -4.44 -6.78
CA MET A 31 -2.24 -4.11 -8.14
C MET A 31 -3.03 -5.24 -8.80
N ILE A 32 -2.64 -6.50 -8.58
CA ILE A 32 -3.41 -7.65 -9.04
C ILE A 32 -4.80 -7.65 -8.40
N TYR A 33 -4.90 -7.35 -7.10
CA TYR A 33 -6.17 -7.27 -6.39
C TYR A 33 -7.06 -6.13 -6.91
N ARG A 34 -6.50 -4.92 -7.11
CA ARG A 34 -7.22 -3.80 -7.74
C ARG A 34 -7.78 -4.20 -9.10
N CYS A 35 -6.97 -4.84 -9.94
CA CYS A 35 -7.41 -5.30 -11.26
C CYS A 35 -8.49 -6.38 -11.21
N SER A 36 -8.43 -7.30 -10.23
CA SER A 36 -9.40 -8.40 -10.11
C SER A 36 -10.78 -7.93 -9.67
N MET A 37 -10.87 -6.76 -9.03
CA MET A 37 -12.13 -6.11 -8.68
C MET A 37 -12.84 -5.51 -9.90
N GLU A 38 -12.08 -5.04 -10.89
CA GLU A 38 -12.61 -4.36 -12.08
C GLU A 38 -12.88 -5.34 -13.24
N GLU A 39 -12.04 -6.36 -13.38
CA GLU A 39 -12.05 -7.26 -14.53
C GLU A 39 -12.19 -8.71 -14.10
N LYS A 40 -12.95 -9.48 -14.89
CA LYS A 40 -13.07 -10.94 -14.70
C LYS A 40 -11.75 -11.69 -14.90
N VAL A 41 -10.80 -11.10 -15.65
CA VAL A 41 -9.55 -11.75 -16.04
C VAL A 41 -8.41 -10.74 -15.93
N VAL A 42 -7.50 -10.96 -14.99
CA VAL A 42 -6.28 -10.15 -14.84
C VAL A 42 -5.17 -10.72 -15.70
N ARG A 43 -4.46 -9.87 -16.46
CA ARG A 43 -3.35 -10.28 -17.33
C ARG A 43 -2.03 -9.61 -16.95
N LEU A 44 -0.93 -10.34 -17.15
CA LEU A 44 0.43 -9.90 -16.83
C LEU A 44 0.80 -8.54 -17.41
N ASN A 45 0.53 -8.32 -18.70
CA ASN A 45 0.88 -7.11 -19.42
C ASN A 45 0.17 -5.87 -18.84
N LYS A 46 -1.07 -6.02 -18.37
CA LYS A 46 -1.79 -4.94 -17.69
C LYS A 46 -1.10 -4.58 -16.38
N ILE A 47 -0.73 -5.57 -15.57
CA ILE A 47 -0.01 -5.34 -14.30
C ILE A 47 1.34 -4.64 -14.55
N ALA A 48 2.08 -5.11 -15.55
CA ALA A 48 3.36 -4.50 -15.91
C ALA A 48 3.21 -3.04 -16.35
N GLN A 49 2.18 -2.73 -17.15
CA GLN A 49 1.87 -1.38 -17.58
C GLN A 49 1.46 -0.47 -16.41
N MET A 50 0.58 -0.94 -15.52
CA MET A 50 0.08 -0.15 -14.40
C MET A 50 1.18 0.19 -13.39
N LEU A 51 2.14 -0.72 -13.18
CA LEU A 51 3.27 -0.50 -12.29
C LEU A 51 4.49 0.13 -12.99
N ASN A 52 4.39 0.43 -14.28
CA ASN A 52 5.49 0.97 -15.10
C ASN A 52 6.78 0.13 -14.99
N VAL A 53 6.63 -1.19 -15.10
CA VAL A 53 7.71 -2.18 -15.00
C VAL A 53 7.82 -3.01 -16.28
N ARG A 54 8.98 -3.62 -16.49
CA ARG A 54 9.20 -4.52 -17.63
C ARG A 54 8.42 -5.83 -17.45
N ASP A 55 7.84 -6.36 -18.53
CA ASP A 55 7.16 -7.66 -18.55
C ASP A 55 8.00 -8.80 -17.97
N SER A 56 9.32 -8.78 -18.20
CA SER A 56 10.25 -9.78 -17.66
C SER A 56 10.40 -9.70 -16.13
N SER A 57 10.30 -8.51 -15.54
CA SER A 57 10.25 -8.34 -14.10
C SER A 57 8.90 -8.82 -13.54
N ALA A 58 7.81 -8.46 -14.20
CA ALA A 58 6.47 -8.90 -13.81
C ALA A 58 6.32 -10.43 -13.85
N SER A 59 6.82 -11.07 -14.92
CA SER A 59 6.78 -12.54 -15.07
C SER A 59 7.55 -13.25 -13.96
N ARG A 60 8.74 -12.73 -13.58
CA ARG A 60 9.49 -13.25 -12.43
C ARG A 60 8.71 -13.09 -11.13
N MET A 61 8.00 -11.98 -10.95
CA MET A 61 7.17 -11.77 -9.76
C MET A 61 6.01 -12.76 -9.70
N MET A 62 5.31 -12.99 -10.82
CA MET A 62 4.20 -13.96 -10.87
C MET A 62 4.68 -15.37 -10.54
N LYS A 63 5.87 -15.76 -11.03
CA LYS A 63 6.45 -17.05 -10.65
C LYS A 63 6.66 -17.18 -9.14
N LYS A 64 7.22 -16.14 -8.49
CA LYS A 64 7.38 -16.12 -7.03
C LYS A 64 6.05 -16.21 -6.29
N PHE A 65 5.02 -15.50 -6.73
CA PHE A 65 3.70 -15.61 -6.11
C PHE A 65 3.06 -16.99 -6.31
N GLY A 66 3.31 -17.65 -7.43
CA GLY A 66 2.90 -19.04 -7.64
C GLY A 66 3.59 -19.99 -6.66
N GLU A 67 4.89 -19.80 -6.43
CA GLU A 67 5.67 -20.57 -5.43
C GLU A 67 5.15 -20.32 -3.99
N LEU A 68 4.71 -19.10 -3.70
CA LEU A 68 4.08 -18.72 -2.42
C LEU A 68 2.58 -19.07 -2.34
N SER A 69 2.01 -19.69 -3.37
CA SER A 69 0.58 -20.03 -3.44
C SER A 69 -0.38 -18.83 -3.28
N LEU A 70 0.06 -17.63 -3.65
CA LEU A 70 -0.74 -16.40 -3.61
C LEU A 70 -1.54 -16.18 -4.91
N ILE A 71 -1.07 -16.76 -6.01
CA ILE A 71 -1.77 -16.75 -7.29
C ILE A 71 -1.75 -18.13 -7.95
N LYS A 72 -2.70 -18.36 -8.84
CA LYS A 72 -2.65 -19.37 -9.89
C LYS A 72 -2.30 -18.66 -11.19
N TYR A 73 -1.22 -19.11 -11.82
CA TYR A 73 -0.77 -18.60 -13.11
C TYR A 73 -1.13 -19.59 -14.20
N GLU A 74 -2.12 -19.25 -15.01
CA GLU A 74 -2.64 -20.12 -16.07
C GLU A 74 -1.99 -19.83 -17.43
N ARG A 75 -2.31 -20.66 -18.43
CA ARG A 75 -1.86 -20.44 -19.82
C ARG A 75 -2.30 -19.05 -20.30
N TYR A 76 -1.53 -18.47 -21.22
CA TYR A 76 -1.76 -17.15 -21.80
C TYR A 76 -1.61 -15.95 -20.84
N GLY A 77 -0.97 -16.15 -19.67
CA GLY A 77 -0.64 -15.05 -18.77
C GLY A 77 -1.82 -14.53 -17.95
N VAL A 78 -2.83 -15.38 -17.75
CA VAL A 78 -3.96 -15.13 -16.87
C VAL A 78 -3.53 -15.34 -15.42
N ILE A 79 -3.84 -14.36 -14.57
CA ILE A 79 -3.52 -14.34 -13.15
C ILE A 79 -4.83 -14.45 -12.36
N ILE A 80 -4.91 -15.43 -11.47
CA ILE A 80 -6.05 -15.62 -10.57
C ILE A 80 -5.51 -15.61 -9.14
N LEU A 81 -6.01 -14.74 -8.29
CA LEU A 81 -5.63 -14.74 -6.87
C LEU A 81 -6.17 -16.00 -6.18
N THR A 82 -5.38 -16.59 -5.29
CA THR A 82 -5.90 -17.55 -4.32
C THR A 82 -6.66 -16.82 -3.21
N GLU A 83 -7.33 -17.54 -2.33
CA GLU A 83 -7.99 -16.93 -1.17
C GLU A 83 -7.00 -16.17 -0.28
N GLU A 84 -5.81 -16.74 -0.06
CA GLU A 84 -4.74 -16.05 0.67
C GLU A 84 -4.26 -14.80 -0.08
N GLY A 85 -4.06 -14.89 -1.40
CA GLY A 85 -3.71 -13.72 -2.21
C GLY A 85 -4.76 -12.61 -2.17
N ILE A 86 -6.05 -12.97 -2.13
CA ILE A 86 -7.16 -12.02 -1.96
C ILE A 86 -7.09 -11.35 -0.59
N ASN A 87 -6.89 -12.12 0.49
CA ASN A 87 -6.83 -11.57 1.84
C ASN A 87 -5.69 -10.57 2.00
N ILE A 88 -4.50 -10.93 1.52
CA ILE A 88 -3.34 -10.04 1.58
C ILE A 88 -3.55 -8.84 0.66
N GLY A 89 -3.95 -9.04 -0.60
CA GLY A 89 -4.18 -7.95 -1.55
C GLY A 89 -5.22 -6.94 -1.06
N LYS A 90 -6.29 -7.42 -0.42
CA LYS A 90 -7.31 -6.60 0.23
C LYS A 90 -6.72 -5.76 1.36
N TYR A 91 -5.96 -6.38 2.26
CA TYR A 91 -5.29 -5.67 3.35
C TYR A 91 -4.34 -4.58 2.84
N LEU A 92 -3.58 -4.85 1.79
CA LEU A 92 -2.68 -3.86 1.18
C LEU A 92 -3.46 -2.66 0.63
N LEU A 93 -4.55 -2.93 -0.12
CA LEU A 93 -5.43 -1.87 -0.61
C LEU A 93 -6.10 -1.06 0.52
N GLU A 94 -6.52 -1.72 1.60
CA GLU A 94 -7.08 -1.05 2.78
C GLU A 94 -6.03 -0.14 3.44
N ARG A 95 -4.80 -0.63 3.62
CA ARG A 95 -3.68 0.14 4.15
C ARG A 95 -3.40 1.39 3.31
N HIS A 96 -3.33 1.25 1.99
CA HIS A 96 -3.17 2.36 1.06
C HIS A 96 -4.27 3.41 1.27
N ASN A 97 -5.53 2.98 1.30
CA ASN A 97 -6.67 3.89 1.44
C ASN A 97 -6.68 4.63 2.79
N ILE A 98 -6.28 3.97 3.87
CA ILE A 98 -6.16 4.59 5.21
C ILE A 98 -5.11 5.72 5.18
N VAL A 99 -3.92 5.43 4.65
CA VAL A 99 -2.83 6.41 4.57
C VAL A 99 -3.23 7.56 3.66
N LYS A 100 -3.76 7.27 2.47
CA LYS A 100 -4.26 8.27 1.54
C LYS A 100 -5.29 9.18 2.19
N LYS A 101 -6.27 8.60 2.87
CA LYS A 101 -7.35 9.36 3.53
C LYS A 101 -6.82 10.29 4.61
N PHE A 102 -5.83 9.83 5.35
CA PHE A 102 -5.14 10.64 6.35
C PHE A 102 -4.43 11.84 5.71
N LEU A 103 -3.66 11.62 4.65
CA LEU A 103 -2.98 12.71 3.92
C LEU A 103 -3.97 13.71 3.29
N GLU A 104 -5.12 13.23 2.81
CA GLU A 104 -6.22 14.08 2.34
C GLU A 104 -6.78 14.96 3.47
N TYR A 105 -6.99 14.41 4.67
CA TYR A 105 -7.43 15.20 5.82
C TYR A 105 -6.38 16.23 6.25
N LEU A 106 -5.10 15.88 6.14
CA LEU A 106 -4.02 16.82 6.40
C LEU A 106 -3.99 17.95 5.37
N GLU A 107 -4.63 17.90 4.21
CA GLU A 107 -4.46 18.87 3.11
C GLU A 107 -2.96 19.03 2.73
N CYS A 108 -2.29 17.91 2.48
CA CYS A 108 -0.96 17.89 1.87
C CYS A 108 -1.04 18.42 0.43
N LYS A 109 -0.10 19.29 0.04
CA LYS A 109 -0.05 19.90 -1.30
C LYS A 109 0.79 19.11 -2.30
N GLN A 110 1.66 18.23 -1.80
CA GLN A 110 2.47 17.35 -2.63
C GLN A 110 1.57 16.27 -3.26
N ASP A 111 2.15 15.46 -4.15
CA ASP A 111 1.42 14.35 -4.75
C ASP A 111 1.02 13.34 -3.65
N ILE A 112 -0.26 13.36 -3.28
CA ILE A 112 -0.81 12.49 -2.23
C ILE A 112 -0.60 11.01 -2.60
N LEU A 113 -0.64 10.68 -3.89
CA LEU A 113 -0.41 9.30 -4.32
C LEU A 113 1.04 8.90 -4.03
N GLU A 114 2.01 9.69 -4.46
CA GLU A 114 3.43 9.43 -4.22
C GLU A 114 3.74 9.31 -2.72
N GLU A 115 3.25 10.24 -1.89
CA GLU A 115 3.46 10.17 -0.44
C GLU A 115 2.79 8.92 0.18
N THR A 116 1.60 8.54 -0.30
CA THR A 116 0.90 7.35 0.20
C THR A 116 1.73 6.10 -0.04
N GLU A 117 2.15 5.88 -1.30
CA GLU A 117 2.96 4.72 -1.71
C GLU A 117 4.27 4.65 -0.91
N LEU A 118 4.94 5.78 -0.67
CA LEU A 118 6.18 5.79 0.12
C LEU A 118 5.96 5.47 1.60
N ILE A 119 4.88 5.98 2.20
CA ILE A 119 4.62 5.85 3.64
C ILE A 119 4.15 4.44 3.98
N GLU A 120 3.25 3.86 3.18
CA GLU A 120 2.52 2.63 3.54
C GLU A 120 3.41 1.40 3.78
N HIS A 121 4.59 1.34 3.15
CA HIS A 121 5.52 0.21 3.31
C HIS A 121 6.37 0.28 4.58
N ILE A 122 6.50 1.46 5.18
CA ILE A 122 7.47 1.74 6.26
C ILE A 122 6.79 1.65 7.63
N ILE A 123 5.53 2.05 7.72
CA ILE A 123 4.81 2.12 8.99
C ILE A 123 4.24 0.77 9.44
N SER A 124 4.12 0.58 10.75
CA SER A 124 3.59 -0.65 11.33
C SER A 124 2.08 -0.75 11.15
N SER A 125 1.54 -1.97 11.21
CA SER A 125 0.09 -2.20 11.25
C SER A 125 -0.59 -1.49 12.43
N GLU A 126 0.07 -1.40 13.58
CA GLU A 126 -0.42 -0.65 14.73
C GLU A 126 -0.56 0.85 14.42
N THR A 127 0.43 1.44 13.76
CA THR A 127 0.35 2.85 13.32
C THR A 127 -0.76 3.05 12.30
N ILE A 128 -0.91 2.13 11.33
CA ILE A 128 -2.02 2.15 10.36
C ILE A 128 -3.37 2.15 11.08
N ASN A 129 -3.57 1.24 12.04
CA ASN A 129 -4.83 1.15 12.79
C ASN A 129 -5.12 2.45 13.57
N ASN A 130 -4.10 3.07 14.17
CA ASN A 130 -4.26 4.35 14.86
C ASN A 130 -4.58 5.51 13.90
N ILE A 131 -3.99 5.50 12.70
CA ILE A 131 -4.34 6.46 11.65
C ILE A 131 -5.79 6.25 11.22
N ASP A 132 -6.25 5.01 11.06
CA ASP A 132 -7.63 4.70 10.71
C ASP A 132 -8.61 5.19 11.79
N MET A 133 -8.31 4.95 13.07
CA MET A 133 -9.09 5.50 14.18
C MET A 133 -9.18 7.03 14.12
N LEU A 134 -8.07 7.71 13.80
CA LEU A 134 -8.07 9.17 13.62
C LEU A 134 -8.90 9.60 12.41
N ASN A 135 -8.84 8.86 11.30
CA ASN A 135 -9.65 9.11 10.12
C ASN A 135 -11.15 8.97 10.41
N MET A 136 -11.54 7.94 11.15
CA MET A 136 -12.92 7.73 11.62
C MET A 136 -13.36 8.86 12.55
N PHE A 137 -12.50 9.25 13.50
CA PHE A 137 -12.79 10.38 14.38
C PHE A 137 -13.06 11.67 13.60
N PHE A 138 -12.25 12.01 12.60
CA PHE A 138 -12.50 13.19 11.76
C PHE A 138 -13.76 13.05 10.90
N ALA A 139 -14.05 11.85 10.40
CA ALA A 139 -15.27 11.60 9.62
C ALA A 139 -16.54 11.83 10.46
N GLU A 140 -16.52 11.46 11.74
CA GLU A 140 -17.63 11.66 12.67
C GLU A 140 -17.69 13.08 13.26
N ASN A 141 -16.57 13.81 13.27
CA ASN A 141 -16.44 15.14 13.87
C ASN A 141 -15.99 16.19 12.84
N ILE A 142 -16.83 16.45 11.84
CA ILE A 142 -16.53 17.34 10.70
C ILE A 142 -16.18 18.77 11.17
N ASP A 143 -16.83 19.25 12.24
CA ASP A 143 -16.54 20.57 12.81
C ASP A 143 -15.10 20.68 13.34
N VAL A 144 -14.57 19.60 13.93
CA VAL A 144 -13.18 19.54 14.40
C VAL A 144 -12.21 19.54 13.24
N LEU A 145 -12.51 18.80 12.17
CA LEU A 145 -11.71 18.81 10.94
C LEU A 145 -11.67 20.22 10.32
N GLU A 146 -12.80 20.92 10.25
CA GLU A 146 -12.85 22.30 9.75
C GLU A 146 -12.09 23.28 10.66
N ARG A 147 -12.15 23.10 11.99
CA ARG A 147 -11.32 23.87 12.93
C ARG A 147 -9.83 23.64 12.68
N TYR A 148 -9.41 22.39 12.42
CA TYR A 148 -8.04 22.06 12.04
C TYR A 148 -7.62 22.74 10.74
N ARG A 149 -8.44 22.63 9.68
CA ARG A 149 -8.18 23.28 8.38
C ARG A 149 -8.05 24.79 8.50
N ASN A 150 -8.94 25.42 9.26
CA ASN A 150 -8.88 26.86 9.53
C ASN A 150 -7.64 27.26 10.37
N PHE A 151 -7.26 26.43 11.35
CA PHE A 151 -5.99 26.62 12.05
C PHE A 151 -4.81 26.53 11.09
N LYS A 152 -4.76 25.52 10.23
CA LYS A 152 -3.69 25.34 9.24
C LYS A 152 -3.59 26.52 8.28
N LYS A 153 -4.71 27.01 7.72
CA LYS A 153 -4.75 28.17 6.82
C LYS A 153 -4.21 29.44 7.48
N ARG A 154 -4.49 29.65 8.76
CA ARG A 154 -4.01 30.83 9.51
C ARG A 154 -2.51 30.79 9.84
N ASN A 155 -1.90 29.60 9.88
CA ASN A 155 -0.49 29.42 10.28
C ASN A 155 0.42 29.00 9.10
N LYS A 156 -0.12 28.87 7.89
CA LYS A 156 0.66 28.70 6.66
C LYS A 156 1.03 30.10 6.15
N GLU A 157 2.12 30.65 6.70
CA GLU A 157 2.94 31.65 6.00
C GLU A 157 3.82 30.95 4.95
#